data_AF-A0A845QPP0-F1
#
_entry.id   AF-A0A845QPP0-F1
#
_cell.length_a   1.000
_cell.length_b   1.000
_cell.length_c   1.000
_cell.angle_alpha   90.00
_cell.angle_beta   90.00
_cell.angle_gamma   90.00
#
_symmetry.space_group_name_H-M   'P 1'
#
loop_
_entity.id
_entity.type
_entity.pdbx_description
1 polymer ?
#
loop_
_entity_poly.entity_id
_entity_poly.type
_entity_poly.pdbx_seq_one_letter_code
_entity_poly.pdbx_strand_id
1 'polypeptide(L)' 'MSDISITLLLCLGGQFWLVRGAWRGFKRKYWEEPLQKYVDYLGVFIGIPLFVITVLGFLKSICC' A
#
# COMPACT_ATOMS: atom_id res chain seq x y z
N MET A 1 -1.42 24.44 5.06
CA MET A 1 -1.46 23.26 5.96
C MET A 1 -2.65 22.34 5.67
N SER A 2 -3.70 22.80 4.97
CA SER A 2 -4.92 22.03 4.69
C SER A 2 -4.81 21.10 3.47
N ASP A 3 -4.18 21.56 2.38
CA ASP A 3 -4.17 20.79 1.12
C ASP A 3 -3.27 19.55 1.16
N ILE A 4 -2.10 19.67 1.82
CA ILE A 4 -1.11 18.58 1.97
C ILE A 4 -1.71 17.40 2.74
N SER A 5 -2.55 17.67 3.74
CA SER A 5 -3.18 16.63 4.57
C SER A 5 -4.20 15.81 3.78
N ILE A 6 -4.94 16.41 2.85
CA ILE A 6 -5.94 15.68 2.03
C ILE A 6 -5.22 14.81 0.98
N THR A 7 -4.16 15.32 0.36
CA THR A 7 -3.38 14.54 -0.62
C THR A 7 -2.72 13.33 0.03
N LEU A 8 -2.14 13.50 1.24
CA LEU A 8 -1.57 12.41 2.00
C LEU A 8 -2.61 11.38 2.45
N LEU A 9 -3.80 11.82 2.84
CA LEU A 9 -4.92 10.94 3.21
C LEU A 9 -5.38 10.08 2.02
N LEU A 10 -5.47 10.68 0.83
CA LEU A 10 -5.81 9.97 -0.41
C LEU A 10 -4.70 8.98 -0.81
N CYS A 11 -3.43 9.35 -0.66
CA CYS A 11 -2.30 8.46 -0.88
C CYS A 11 -2.32 7.25 0.09
N LEU A 12 -2.59 7.48 1.38
CA LEU A 12 -2.75 6.42 2.38
C LEU A 12 -3.90 5.48 2.02
N GLY A 13 -5.05 6.02 1.61
CA GLY A 13 -6.21 5.24 1.19
C GLY A 13 -5.91 4.37 -0.03
N GLY A 14 -5.27 4.94 -1.06
CA GLY A 14 -4.88 4.23 -2.28
C GLY A 14 -3.87 3.11 -2.02
N GLN A 15 -2.85 3.37 -1.21
CA GLN A 15 -1.86 2.38 -0.81
C GLN A 15 -2.47 1.25 0.03
N PHE A 16 -3.38 1.58 0.95
CA PHE A 16 -4.10 0.58 1.72
C PHE A 16 -4.95 -0.34 0.83
N TRP A 17 -5.60 0.22 -0.19
CA TRP A 17 -6.37 -0.55 -1.17
C TRP A 17 -5.49 -1.47 -2.01
N LEU A 18 -4.32 -0.99 -2.45
CA LEU A 18 -3.34 -1.78 -3.18
C LEU A 18 -2.80 -2.94 -2.33
N VAL A 19 -2.36 -2.67 -1.10
CA VAL A 19 -1.86 -3.71 -0.18
C VAL A 19 -2.94 -4.73 0.15
N ARG A 20 -4.19 -4.28 0.37
CA ARG A 20 -5.32 -5.17 0.64
C ARG A 20 -5.68 -6.02 -0.58
N GLY A 21 -5.59 -5.46 -1.79
CA GLY A 21 -5.79 -6.16 -3.05
C GLY A 21 -4.74 -7.25 -3.24
N ALA A 22 -3.46 -6.86 -3.13
CA ALA A 22 -2.33 -7.77 -3.25
C ALA A 22 -2.34 -8.85 -2.15
N TRP A 23 -2.77 -8.55 -0.92
CA TRP A 23 -2.94 -9.54 0.15
C TRP A 23 -4.08 -10.54 -0.14
N ARG A 24 -5.21 -10.06 -0.68
CA ARG A 24 -6.32 -10.95 -1.09
C ARG A 24 -5.92 -11.84 -2.26
N GLY A 25 -5.21 -11.29 -3.24
CA GLY A 25 -4.59 -12.04 -4.32
C GLY A 25 -3.63 -13.08 -3.76
N PHE A 26 -2.74 -12.64 -2.86
CA PHE A 26 -1.76 -13.48 -2.18
C PHE A 26 -2.39 -14.70 -1.47
N LYS A 27 -3.53 -14.49 -0.81
CA LYS A 27 -4.24 -15.53 -0.04
C LYS A 27 -5.05 -16.50 -0.92
N ARG A 28 -5.22 -16.24 -2.23
CA ARG A 28 -5.87 -17.21 -3.12
C ARG A 28 -4.98 -18.44 -3.27
N LYS A 29 -5.53 -19.60 -2.93
CA LYS A 29 -4.81 -20.88 -2.87
C LYS A 29 -4.58 -21.51 -4.24
N TYR A 30 -5.28 -21.04 -5.28
CA TYR A 30 -5.18 -21.48 -6.66
C TYR A 30 -4.62 -20.34 -7.51
N TRP A 31 -3.30 -20.38 -7.74
CA TRP A 31 -2.63 -19.51 -8.70
C TRP A 31 -2.59 -20.25 -10.01
N GLU A 32 -3.47 -19.90 -10.94
CA GLU A 32 -3.48 -20.48 -12.28
C GLU A 32 -2.32 -19.94 -13.12
N GLU A 33 -1.90 -18.69 -12.86
CA GLU A 33 -0.82 -18.03 -13.60
C GLU A 33 0.36 -17.64 -12.69
N PRO A 34 1.60 -18.04 -13.04
CA PRO A 34 2.80 -17.71 -12.26
C PRO A 34 3.13 -16.20 -12.30
N LEU A 35 2.73 -15.51 -13.36
CA LEU A 35 2.95 -14.08 -13.53
C LEU A 35 2.10 -13.26 -12.54
N GLN A 36 0.84 -13.66 -12.34
CA GLN A 36 -0.05 -13.05 -11.36
C GLN A 36 0.46 -13.24 -9.92
N LYS A 37 1.03 -14.42 -9.63
CA LYS A 37 1.70 -14.68 -8.35
C LYS A 37 2.90 -13.76 -8.11
N TYR A 38 3.73 -13.54 -9.13
CA TYR A 38 4.87 -12.62 -9.03
C TYR A 38 4.42 -11.18 -8.78
N VAL A 39 3.41 -10.71 -9.51
CA VAL A 39 2.86 -9.34 -9.36
C VAL A 39 2.28 -9.13 -7.97
N ASP A 40 1.50 -10.08 -7.45
CA ASP A 40 0.94 -9.97 -6.11
C ASP A 40 2.03 -10.03 -5.02
N TYR A 41 3.06 -10.88 -5.19
CA TYR A 41 4.18 -10.95 -4.26
C TYR A 41 5.00 -9.65 -4.25
N LEU A 42 5.32 -9.13 -5.43
CA LEU A 42 6.04 -7.87 -5.61
C LEU A 42 5.23 -6.69 -5.07
N GLY A 43 3.90 -6.70 -5.29
CA GLY A 43 2.97 -5.71 -4.79
C GLY A 43 2.89 -5.68 -3.26
N VAL A 44 2.88 -6.83 -2.59
CA VAL A 44 2.96 -6.90 -1.12
C VAL A 44 4.35 -6.47 -0.64
N PHE A 45 5.42 -6.96 -1.28
CA PHE A 45 6.80 -6.72 -0.86
C PHE A 45 7.22 -5.26 -0.98
N ILE A 46 6.78 -4.55 -2.02
CA ILE A 46 7.05 -3.12 -2.23
C ILE A 46 5.97 -2.24 -1.58
N GLY A 47 4.71 -2.68 -1.60
CA GLY A 47 3.57 -1.91 -1.10
C GLY A 47 3.58 -1.71 0.42
N ILE A 48 3.97 -2.73 1.20
CA ILE A 48 4.07 -2.61 2.67
C ILE A 48 5.11 -1.58 3.10
N PRO A 49 6.38 -1.63 2.66
CA PRO A 49 7.37 -0.63 3.07
C PRO A 49 7.02 0.78 2.59
N LEU A 50 6.44 0.94 1.39
CA LEU A 50 5.92 2.24 0.94
C LEU A 50 4.81 2.75 1.86
N PHE A 51 3.89 1.89 2.26
CA PHE A 51 2.82 2.24 3.20
C PHE A 51 3.38 2.72 4.54
N VAL A 52 4.36 1.99 5.10
CA VAL A 52 5.00 2.36 6.37
C VAL A 52 5.71 3.71 6.26
N ILE A 53 6.47 3.96 5.18
CA ILE A 53 7.15 5.25 4.95
C ILE A 53 6.13 6.40 4.86
N THR A 54 5.02 6.18 4.16
CA THR A 54 3.99 7.19 3.95
C THR A 54 3.27 7.52 5.26
N VAL A 55 2.97 6.52 6.09
CA VAL A 55 2.41 6.71 7.45
C VAL A 55 3.39 7.48 8.34
N LEU A 56 4.68 7.12 8.33
CA LEU A 56 5.70 7.79 9.15
C LEU A 56 5.91 9.25 8.71
N GLY A 57 5.90 9.52 7.41
CA GLY A 57 5.97 10.88 6.87
C GLY A 57 4.78 11.73 7.30
N PHE A 58 3.57 11.15 7.25
CA PHE A 58 2.34 11.82 7.69
C PHE A 58 2.33 12.10 9.20
N LEU A 59 2.72 11.13 10.03
CA LEU A 59 2.84 11.33 11.48
C LEU A 59 3.83 12.43 11.82
N LYS A 60 4.97 12.48 11.10
CA LYS A 60 5.99 13.51 11.28
C LYS A 60 5.53 14.89 10.80
N SER A 61 4.69 14.97 9.76
CA SER A 61 4.14 16.25 9.28
C SER A 61 3.01 16.81 10.15
N ILE A 62 2.41 16.00 11.02
CA ILE A 62 1.37 16.43 11.97
C ILE A 62 1.98 16.83 13.32
N CYS A 63 3.12 16.24 13.69
CA CYS A 63 3.75 16.45 14.99
C CYS A 63 4.74 17.64 15.03
N CYS A 64 4.96 18.32 13.90
CA CYS A 64 5.76 19.54 13.76
C CYS A 64 4.96 20.62 13.04
#